data_AF-A0AB39NGP0-F1
#
_entry.id   AF-A0AB39NGP0-F1
#
_cell.length_a   1.000
_cell.length_b   1.000
_cell.length_c   1.000
_cell.angle_alpha   90.00
_cell.angle_beta   90.00
_cell.angle_gamma   90.00
#
_symmetry.space_group_name_H-M   'P 1'
#
loop_
_entity.id
_entity.type
_entity.pdbx_description
1 polymer ?
#
loop_
_entity_poly.entity_id
_entity_poly.type
_entity_poly.pdbx_seq_one_letter_code
_entity_poly.pdbx_strand_id
1 'polypeptide(L)'
;MQTADLAAGRGALGAGLVVAGIVVLALLIGMFLFGSRRVRNDDSRRPRPEEQPRMPEGGPVREVREHREPEEMPRTDERLTPHELKGHGNAGTRTSAAQERPRWDEGGSGGFGSGGPGAH
;
A
#
# COMPACT_ATOMS: atom_id res chain seq x y z
N MET A 1 -27.15 -61.39 26.11
CA MET A 1 -25.70 -61.33 25.80
C MET A 1 -25.37 -60.83 24.40
N GLN A 2 -26.35 -60.60 23.49
CA GLN A 2 -26.08 -60.27 22.07
C GLN A 2 -25.99 -58.76 21.77
N THR A 3 -26.50 -57.89 22.66
CA THR A 3 -26.53 -56.43 22.48
C THR A 3 -25.24 -55.71 22.89
N ALA A 4 -24.48 -56.29 23.84
CA ALA A 4 -23.21 -55.74 24.30
C ALA A 4 -22.10 -55.82 23.22
N ASP A 5 -22.13 -56.87 22.40
CA ASP A 5 -21.11 -57.14 21.37
C ASP A 5 -21.23 -56.17 20.17
N LEU A 6 -22.46 -55.79 19.80
CA LEU A 6 -22.74 -54.78 18.76
C LEU A 6 -22.32 -53.36 19.19
N ALA A 7 -22.54 -53.00 20.47
CA ALA A 7 -22.12 -51.72 21.02
C ALA A 7 -20.59 -51.62 21.14
N ALA A 8 -19.92 -52.71 21.53
CA ALA A 8 -18.46 -52.80 21.57
C ALA A 8 -17.85 -52.68 20.15
N GLY A 9 -18.42 -53.35 19.15
CA GLY A 9 -17.98 -53.25 17.76
C GLY A 9 -18.15 -51.84 17.16
N ARG A 10 -19.28 -51.17 17.43
CA ARG A 10 -19.53 -49.79 16.95
C ARG A 10 -18.67 -48.75 17.67
N GLY A 11 -18.44 -48.92 18.97
CA GLY A 11 -17.57 -48.06 19.77
C GLY A 11 -16.09 -48.19 19.42
N ALA A 12 -15.62 -49.42 19.18
CA ALA A 12 -14.24 -49.69 18.74
C ALA A 12 -13.96 -49.11 17.35
N LEU A 13 -14.90 -49.19 16.41
CA LEU A 13 -14.79 -48.56 15.09
C LEU A 13 -14.75 -47.03 15.19
N GLY A 14 -15.58 -46.43 16.05
CA GLY A 14 -15.55 -44.98 16.30
C GLY A 14 -14.23 -44.51 16.90
N ALA A 15 -13.71 -45.21 17.91
CA ALA A 15 -12.42 -44.91 18.52
C ALA A 15 -11.26 -45.08 17.53
N GLY A 16 -11.28 -46.13 16.70
CA GLY A 16 -10.27 -46.38 15.67
C GLY A 16 -10.22 -45.25 14.63
N LEU A 17 -11.37 -44.74 14.18
CA LEU A 17 -11.43 -43.61 13.24
C LEU A 17 -10.90 -42.31 13.86
N VAL A 18 -11.17 -42.06 15.14
CA VAL A 18 -10.63 -40.89 15.85
C VAL A 18 -9.10 -40.99 15.95
N VAL A 19 -8.57 -42.16 16.34
CA VAL A 19 -7.12 -42.39 16.40
C VAL A 19 -6.49 -42.23 15.03
N ALA A 20 -7.07 -42.81 13.98
CA ALA A 20 -6.59 -42.64 12.61
C ALA A 20 -6.59 -41.16 12.18
N GLY A 21 -7.65 -40.42 12.51
CA GLY A 21 -7.73 -38.99 12.28
C GLY A 21 -6.63 -38.19 12.98
N ILE A 22 -6.33 -38.52 14.25
CA ILE A 22 -5.24 -37.89 15.01
C ILE A 22 -3.88 -38.19 14.38
N VAL A 23 -3.66 -39.43 13.93
CA VAL A 23 -2.41 -39.81 13.25
C VAL A 23 -2.23 -39.01 11.97
N VAL A 24 -3.27 -38.91 11.13
CA VAL A 24 -3.23 -38.10 9.91
C VAL A 24 -2.98 -36.63 10.24
N LEU A 25 -3.66 -36.06 11.24
CA LEU A 25 -3.46 -34.68 11.67
C LEU A 25 -2.01 -34.43 12.13
N ALA A 26 -1.45 -35.33 12.94
CA ALA A 26 -0.08 -35.24 13.42
C ALA A 26 0.93 -35.29 12.26
N LEU A 27 0.70 -36.16 11.27
CA LEU A 27 1.52 -36.23 10.06
C LEU A 27 1.44 -34.93 9.25
N LEU A 28 0.25 -34.36 9.06
CA LEU A 28 0.06 -33.09 8.34
C LEU A 28 0.75 -31.93 9.05
N ILE A 29 0.59 -31.82 10.37
CA ILE A 29 1.28 -30.80 11.18
C ILE A 29 2.80 -30.98 11.07
N GLY A 30 3.30 -32.21 11.21
CA GLY A 30 4.72 -32.53 11.09
C GLY A 30 5.29 -32.11 9.73
N MET A 31 4.59 -32.45 8.64
CA MET A 31 4.99 -32.08 7.28
C MET A 31 4.99 -30.56 7.08
N PHE A 32 3.98 -29.84 7.57
CA PHE A 32 3.90 -28.39 7.51
C PHE A 32 5.03 -27.71 8.30
N LEU A 33 5.30 -28.17 9.53
CA LEU A 33 6.37 -27.61 10.36
C LEU A 33 7.74 -27.85 9.74
N PHE A 34 8.00 -29.06 9.22
CA PHE A 34 9.25 -29.39 8.56
C PHE A 34 9.46 -28.57 7.28
N GLY A 35 8.42 -28.46 6.44
CA GLY A 35 8.43 -27.63 5.23
C GLY A 35 8.65 -26.14 5.54
N SER A 36 7.90 -25.59 6.50
CA SER A 36 8.04 -24.18 6.92
C SER A 36 9.44 -23.91 7.48
N ARG A 37 9.99 -24.83 8.26
CA ARG A 37 11.36 -24.71 8.80
C ARG A 37 12.40 -24.73 7.68
N ARG A 38 12.25 -25.60 6.67
CA ARG A 38 13.16 -25.65 5.53
C ARG A 38 13.17 -24.35 4.73
N VAL A 39 11.98 -23.82 4.39
CA VAL A 39 11.86 -22.54 3.66
C VAL A 39 12.47 -21.36 4.43
N ARG A 40 12.29 -21.34 5.76
CA ARG A 40 12.90 -20.28 6.61
C ARG A 40 14.43 -20.33 6.65
N ASN A 41 15.04 -21.46 6.31
CA ASN A 41 16.48 -21.64 6.36
C ASN A 41 17.16 -21.45 4.99
N ASP A 42 16.42 -21.45 3.87
CA ASP A 42 17.01 -21.50 2.53
C ASP A 42 17.44 -20.12 1.99
N ASP A 43 16.73 -19.02 2.24
CA ASP A 43 16.96 -17.77 1.48
C ASP A 43 16.99 -16.47 2.31
N SER A 44 18.03 -16.28 3.13
CA SER A 44 18.20 -15.12 4.02
C SER A 44 17.25 -15.13 5.22
N ARG A 45 17.85 -15.29 6.41
CA ARG A 45 17.17 -15.04 7.67
C ARG A 45 16.48 -13.67 7.59
N ARG A 46 15.21 -13.59 8.00
CA ARG A 46 14.53 -12.29 8.16
C ARG A 46 15.45 -11.37 8.96
N PRO A 47 15.74 -10.15 8.47
CA PRO A 47 16.65 -9.25 9.15
C PRO A 47 16.14 -9.04 10.57
N ARG A 48 17.04 -9.23 11.53
CA ARG A 48 16.75 -8.97 12.94
C ARG A 48 16.50 -7.48 13.14
N PRO A 49 15.80 -7.04 14.20
CA PRO A 49 15.54 -5.63 14.45
C PRO A 49 16.81 -4.76 14.42
N GLU A 50 17.94 -5.32 14.82
CA GLU A 50 19.27 -4.69 14.77
C GLU A 50 19.87 -4.61 13.36
N GLU A 51 19.49 -5.52 12.45
CA GLU A 51 19.90 -5.56 11.04
C GLU A 51 18.99 -4.72 10.14
N GLN A 52 17.93 -4.12 10.71
CA GLN A 52 17.07 -3.21 9.98
C GLN A 52 17.86 -1.98 9.51
N PRO A 53 17.66 -1.51 8.27
CA PRO A 53 18.27 -0.29 7.77
C PRO A 53 18.05 0.87 8.75
N ARG A 54 19.16 1.51 9.15
CA ARG A 54 19.12 2.70 9.98
C ARG A 54 18.99 3.94 9.10
N MET A 55 18.47 5.01 9.70
CA MET A 55 18.50 6.32 9.04
C MET A 55 19.95 6.67 8.69
N PRO A 56 20.26 7.03 7.43
CA PRO A 56 21.58 7.53 7.07
C PRO A 56 21.94 8.77 7.89
N GLU A 57 23.25 9.05 8.06
CA GLU A 57 23.73 10.23 8.79
C GLU A 57 23.17 11.55 8.21
N GLY A 58 22.96 11.60 6.88
CA GLY A 58 22.37 12.74 6.17
C GLY A 58 20.84 12.86 6.29
N GLY A 59 20.19 11.98 7.06
CA GLY A 59 18.73 11.91 7.17
C GLY A 59 18.09 11.16 5.98
N PRO A 60 16.75 11.16 5.90
CA PRO A 60 16.05 10.45 4.84
C PRO A 60 16.29 11.14 3.50
N VAL A 61 16.47 10.34 2.44
CA VAL A 61 16.40 10.86 1.06
C VAL A 61 14.99 11.39 0.84
N ARG A 62 14.87 12.71 0.64
CA ARG A 62 13.60 13.35 0.28
C ARG A 62 13.49 13.43 -1.24
N GLU A 63 12.26 13.34 -1.75
CA GLU A 63 11.99 13.69 -3.13
C GLU A 63 12.19 15.19 -3.36
N VAL A 64 12.76 15.56 -4.51
CA VAL A 64 12.83 16.95 -4.95
C VAL A 64 11.43 17.34 -5.41
N ARG A 65 10.79 18.25 -4.69
CA ARG A 65 9.52 18.86 -5.08
C ARG A 65 9.81 20.25 -5.61
N GLU A 66 9.30 20.54 -6.81
CA GLU A 66 9.45 21.85 -7.43
C GLU A 66 8.06 22.43 -7.73
N HIS A 67 7.81 23.62 -7.22
CA HIS A 67 6.65 24.41 -7.59
C HIS A 67 6.94 25.18 -8.87
N ARG A 68 6.08 25.01 -9.88
CA ARG A 68 6.16 25.77 -11.13
C ARG A 68 5.46 27.12 -10.98
N GLU A 69 5.91 28.10 -11.75
CA GLU A 69 5.23 29.39 -11.83
C GLU A 69 3.79 29.19 -12.32
N PRO A 70 2.79 29.81 -11.65
CA PRO A 70 1.44 29.85 -12.18
C PRO A 70 1.42 30.67 -13.47
N GLU A 71 0.67 30.20 -14.46
CA GLU A 71 0.39 30.99 -15.66
C GLU A 71 -1.00 31.62 -15.50
N GLU A 72 -1.02 32.92 -15.23
CA GLU A 72 -2.25 33.68 -15.04
C GLU A 72 -3.03 33.81 -16.35
N MET A 73 -4.35 33.71 -16.26
CA MET A 73 -5.22 33.91 -17.42
C MET A 73 -5.14 35.39 -17.88
N PRO A 74 -4.95 35.64 -19.19
CA PRO A 74 -4.97 37.01 -19.70
C PRO A 74 -6.30 37.69 -19.38
N ARG A 75 -6.23 38.89 -18.78
CA ARG A 75 -7.40 39.72 -18.53
C ARG A 75 -7.67 40.56 -19.79
N THR A 76 -8.59 40.08 -20.61
CA THR A 76 -9.02 40.74 -21.86
C THR A 76 -10.54 40.77 -21.93
N ASP A 77 -11.09 41.75 -22.65
CA ASP A 77 -12.53 41.89 -22.89
C ASP A 77 -13.05 40.89 -23.94
N GLU A 78 -12.15 40.22 -24.66
CA GLU A 78 -12.48 39.23 -25.70
C GLU A 78 -12.44 37.79 -25.17
N ARG A 79 -13.32 36.94 -25.70
CA ARG A 79 -13.33 35.52 -25.35
C ARG A 79 -12.17 34.79 -26.03
N LEU A 80 -11.19 34.35 -25.23
CA LEU A 80 -10.09 33.53 -25.71
C LEU A 80 -10.47 32.06 -25.82
N THR A 81 -10.03 31.42 -26.89
CA THR A 81 -10.06 29.98 -27.11
C THR A 81 -8.71 29.34 -26.75
N PRO A 82 -8.64 28.02 -26.48
CA PRO A 82 -7.43 27.40 -25.92
C PRO A 82 -6.15 27.61 -26.75
N HIS A 83 -6.27 27.70 -28.09
CA HIS A 83 -5.11 27.88 -28.97
C HIS A 83 -4.60 29.32 -28.98
N GLU A 84 -5.41 30.29 -28.56
CA GLU A 84 -5.07 31.71 -28.42
C GLU A 84 -4.40 32.00 -27.06
N LEU A 85 -4.44 31.04 -26.12
CA LEU A 85 -3.72 31.15 -24.86
C LEU A 85 -2.21 30.94 -25.06
N LYS A 86 -1.40 31.65 -24.27
CA LYS A 86 0.05 31.48 -24.25
C LYS A 86 0.40 30.01 -23.99
N GLY A 87 1.36 29.48 -24.75
CA GLY A 87 1.71 28.05 -24.68
C GLY A 87 0.59 27.10 -25.11
N HIS A 88 -0.44 27.58 -25.83
CA HIS A 88 -1.65 26.85 -26.19
C HIS A 88 -2.41 26.29 -24.96
N GLY A 89 -2.37 27.03 -23.85
CA GLY A 89 -2.99 26.62 -22.58
C GLY A 89 -2.17 25.58 -21.80
N ASN A 90 -0.96 25.24 -22.24
CA ASN A 90 -0.06 24.41 -21.46
C ASN A 90 0.60 25.24 -20.36
N ALA A 91 0.71 24.65 -19.16
CA ALA A 91 1.43 25.27 -18.05
C ALA A 91 2.92 25.46 -18.42
N GLY A 92 3.47 26.61 -18.02
CA GLY A 92 4.88 26.92 -18.22
C GLY A 92 5.81 25.93 -17.50
N THR A 93 7.02 25.77 -18.02
CA THR A 93 8.06 24.91 -17.44
C THR A 93 8.96 25.64 -16.44
N ARG A 94 8.69 26.92 -16.16
CA ARG A 94 9.54 27.77 -15.31
C ARG A 94 9.32 27.45 -13.83
N THR A 95 10.42 27.31 -13.10
CA THR A 95 10.46 27.21 -11.65
C THR A 95 9.92 28.48 -11.00
N SER A 96 9.01 28.34 -10.04
CA SER A 96 8.53 29.47 -9.23
C SER A 96 9.63 30.00 -8.31
N ALA A 97 9.67 31.31 -8.10
CA ALA A 97 10.50 31.89 -7.03
C ALA A 97 10.02 31.44 -5.63
N ALA A 98 8.73 31.18 -5.48
CA ALA A 98 8.14 30.62 -4.26
C ALA A 98 8.09 29.08 -4.35
N GLN A 99 8.94 28.41 -3.58
CA GLN A 99 9.00 26.95 -3.46
C GLN A 99 8.27 26.41 -2.22
N GLU A 100 7.72 27.30 -1.39
CA GLU A 100 6.89 26.88 -0.27
C GLU A 100 5.50 26.45 -0.75
N ARG A 101 5.01 25.34 -0.21
CA ARG A 101 3.68 24.85 -0.54
C ARG A 101 2.65 25.85 0.01
N PRO A 102 1.84 26.52 -0.83
CA PRO A 102 0.81 27.42 -0.35
C PRO A 102 -0.14 26.64 0.58
N ARG A 103 -0.44 27.22 1.73
CA ARG A 103 -1.53 26.71 2.58
C ARG A 103 -2.85 27.19 1.99
N TRP A 104 -3.89 26.42 2.23
CA TRP A 104 -5.24 26.84 1.85
C TRP A 104 -5.60 28.07 2.68
N ASP A 105 -5.94 29.16 2.00
CA ASP A 105 -6.47 30.38 2.57
C ASP A 105 -7.89 30.59 2.02
N GLU A 106 -8.78 31.15 2.83
CA GLU A 106 -10.18 31.36 2.46
C GLU A 106 -10.28 32.29 1.23
N GLY A 107 -10.88 31.80 0.14
CA GLY A 107 -10.94 32.50 -1.15
C GLY A 107 -9.82 32.14 -2.15
N GLY A 108 -8.80 31.39 -1.75
CA GLY A 108 -7.72 30.90 -2.62
C GLY A 108 -7.94 29.44 -3.03
N SER A 109 -8.43 29.20 -4.25
CA SER A 109 -8.48 27.84 -4.80
C SER A 109 -7.08 27.38 -5.19
N GLY A 110 -6.46 26.54 -4.33
CA GLY A 110 -5.25 25.79 -4.67
C GLY A 110 -5.54 24.90 -5.88
N GLY A 111 -4.98 25.26 -7.03
CA GLY A 111 -5.28 24.66 -8.32
C GLY A 111 -4.89 23.20 -8.43
N PHE A 112 -5.84 22.31 -8.14
CA PHE A 112 -6.01 21.03 -8.82
C PHE A 112 -7.52 20.79 -8.98
N GLY A 113 -8.07 21.03 -10.18
CA GLY A 113 -9.39 20.50 -10.57
C GLY A 113 -10.66 21.27 -10.20
N SER A 114 -10.61 22.46 -9.59
CA SER A 114 -11.81 23.31 -9.41
C SER A 114 -11.74 24.55 -10.30
N GLY A 115 -12.41 24.50 -11.46
CA GLY A 115 -12.55 25.62 -12.40
C GLY A 115 -13.45 26.75 -11.86
N GLY A 116 -13.00 27.44 -10.82
CA GLY A 116 -13.66 28.62 -10.27
C GLY A 116 -12.76 29.86 -10.38
N PRO A 117 -13.30 31.04 -10.73
CA PRO A 117 -12.53 32.28 -10.72
C PRO A 117 -12.11 32.58 -9.28
N GLY A 118 -10.81 32.72 -9.03
CA GLY A 118 -10.30 33.18 -7.74
C GLY A 118 -10.86 34.56 -7.37
N ALA A 119 -10.91 34.86 -6.08
CA ALA A 119 -11.42 36.13 -5.58
C ALA A 119 -10.55 37.34 -6.00
N HIS A 120 -11.21 38.49 -6.14
CA HIS A 120 -10.72 39.77 -6.68
C HIS A 120 -9.50 40.37 -5.99
#